data_AF-A0A437AHF1-F1
#
_entry.id   AF-A0A437AHF1-F1
#
_cell.length_a   1.000
_cell.length_b   1.000
_cell.length_c   1.000
_cell.angle_alpha   90.00
_cell.angle_beta   90.00
_cell.angle_gamma   90.00
#
_symmetry.space_group_name_H-M   'P 1'
#
loop_
_entity.id
_entity.type
_entity.pdbx_description
1 polymer ?
#
loop_
_entity_poly.entity_id
_entity_poly.type
_entity_poly.pdbx_seq_one_letter_code
_entity_poly.pdbx_strand_id
1 'polypeptide(L)'
;MDSLEIRLKNALNKWTVIKLIEQHLYEDELETLLNNLTDSILKLINKCKTELILIKYDISDCLFDILDINNIETDDYSCDSMALILIDLCKEYYEGKKEFYHKITGNNF
;
A
#
# COMPACT_ATOMS: atom_id res chain seq x y z
N MET A 1 -1.35 5.97 18.47
CA MET A 1 -1.89 4.95 17.56
C MET A 1 -1.44 5.35 16.18
N ASP A 2 -0.70 4.50 15.47
CA ASP A 2 -0.25 4.82 14.10
C ASP A 2 -1.48 5.05 13.23
N SER A 3 -1.45 6.14 12.44
CA SER A 3 -2.53 6.45 11.50
C SER A 3 -2.63 5.38 10.41
N LEU A 4 -3.80 5.27 9.77
CA LEU A 4 -3.97 4.37 8.62
C LEU A 4 -2.93 4.67 7.52
N GLU A 5 -2.67 5.95 7.26
CA GLU A 5 -1.64 6.41 6.33
C GLU A 5 -0.26 5.80 6.62
N ILE A 6 0.20 5.88 7.88
CA ILE A 6 1.49 5.30 8.29
C ILE A 6 1.49 3.78 8.05
N ARG A 7 0.40 3.09 8.37
CA ARG A 7 0.30 1.64 8.16
C ARG A 7 0.40 1.25 6.69
N LEU A 8 -0.29 1.99 5.81
CA LEU A 8 -0.27 1.76 4.37
C LEU A 8 1.12 2.05 3.79
N LYS A 9 1.71 3.21 4.12
CA LYS A 9 3.05 3.58 3.67
C LYS A 9 4.10 2.56 4.10
N ASN A 10 4.02 2.06 5.34
CA ASN A 10 4.91 1.02 5.84
C ASN A 10 4.76 -0.31 5.09
N ALA A 11 3.53 -0.71 4.74
CA ALA A 11 3.30 -1.91 3.95
C ALA A 11 3.84 -1.77 2.52
N LEU A 12 3.59 -0.63 1.86
CA LEU A 12 4.13 -0.30 0.54
C LEU A 12 5.66 -0.30 0.53
N ASN A 13 6.29 0.27 1.55
CA ASN A 13 7.75 0.28 1.69
C ASN A 13 8.36 -1.13 1.90
N LYS A 14 7.54 -2.14 2.22
CA LYS A 14 7.96 -3.55 2.32
C LYS A 14 7.63 -4.35 1.07
N TRP A 15 6.90 -3.78 0.11
CA TRP A 15 6.55 -4.45 -1.13
C TRP A 15 7.81 -4.70 -1.97
N THR A 16 7.95 -5.92 -2.49
CA THR A 16 9.11 -6.33 -3.28
C THR A 16 9.40 -5.41 -4.46
N VAL A 17 8.37 -4.91 -5.15
CA VAL A 17 8.52 -3.94 -6.25
C VAL A 17 9.27 -2.70 -5.77
N ILE A 18 8.87 -2.13 -4.63
CA ILE A 18 9.53 -0.98 -4.03
C ILE A 18 10.94 -1.33 -3.55
N LYS A 19 11.13 -2.50 -2.92
CA LYS A 19 12.45 -2.95 -2.43
C LYS A 19 13.47 -3.17 -3.53
N LEU A 20 13.05 -3.54 -4.74
CA LEU A 20 13.97 -3.71 -5.86
C LEU A 20 14.45 -2.39 -6.45
N ILE A 21 13.60 -1.35 -6.42
CA ILE A 21 13.93 -0.04 -6.99
C ILE A 21 14.54 0.93 -5.97
N GLU A 22 14.39 0.70 -4.66
CA GLU A 22 14.78 1.67 -3.61
C GLU A 22 16.26 2.08 -3.71
N GLN A 23 17.14 1.15 -4.09
CA GLN A 23 18.58 1.39 -4.25
C GLN A 23 18.94 2.19 -5.51
N HIS A 24 17.98 2.40 -6.41
CA HIS A 24 18.14 3.07 -7.70
C HIS A 24 17.47 4.45 -7.74
N LEU A 25 16.80 4.85 -6.66
CA LEU A 25 16.13 6.14 -6.52
C LEU A 25 16.85 7.00 -5.48
N TYR A 26 16.77 8.32 -5.64
CA TYR A 26 17.08 9.23 -4.54
C TYR A 26 16.03 9.10 -3.42
N GLU A 27 16.41 9.47 -2.20
CA GLU A 27 15.54 9.34 -1.02
C GLU A 27 14.23 10.14 -1.17
N ASP A 28 14.30 11.33 -1.76
CA ASP A 28 13.16 12.19 -2.04
C ASP A 28 12.24 11.66 -3.15
N GLU A 29 12.81 10.99 -4.16
CA GLU A 29 12.04 10.30 -5.21
C GLU A 29 11.26 9.12 -4.64
N LEU A 30 11.92 8.29 -3.82
CA LEU A 30 11.28 7.17 -3.13
C LEU A 30 10.17 7.65 -2.19
N GLU A 31 10.43 8.70 -1.41
CA GLU A 31 9.43 9.28 -0.53
C GLU A 31 8.23 9.82 -1.31
N THR A 32 8.46 10.54 -2.41
CA THR A 32 7.42 11.07 -3.29
C THR A 32 6.56 9.95 -3.88
N LEU A 33 7.18 8.88 -4.36
CA LEU A 33 6.47 7.69 -4.88
C LEU A 33 5.57 7.07 -3.81
N LEU A 34 6.12 6.81 -2.61
CA LEU A 34 5.38 6.22 -1.50
C LEU A 34 4.22 7.11 -1.03
N ASN A 35 4.40 8.44 -1.02
CA ASN A 35 3.34 9.39 -0.70
C ASN A 35 2.23 9.35 -1.76
N ASN A 36 2.58 9.37 -3.05
CA ASN A 36 1.61 9.33 -4.14
C ASN A 36 0.76 8.04 -4.14
N LEU A 37 1.40 6.89 -3.92
CA LEU A 37 0.73 5.60 -3.74
C LEU A 37 -0.23 5.65 -2.54
N THR A 38 0.27 6.07 -1.39
CA THR A 38 -0.50 6.11 -0.13
C THR A 38 -1.70 7.03 -0.23
N ASP A 39 -1.53 8.25 -0.74
CA ASP A 39 -2.60 9.25 -0.88
C ASP A 39 -3.71 8.79 -1.83
N SER A 40 -3.34 8.17 -2.95
CA SER A 40 -4.30 7.69 -3.95
C SER A 40 -5.13 6.53 -3.39
N ILE A 41 -4.48 5.59 -2.71
CA ILE A 41 -5.14 4.47 -2.03
C ILE A 41 -6.06 4.97 -0.92
N LEU A 42 -5.63 5.94 -0.09
CA LEU A 42 -6.46 6.54 0.94
C LEU A 42 -7.70 7.22 0.37
N LYS A 43 -7.61 7.89 -0.78
CA LYS A 43 -8.78 8.48 -1.46
C LYS A 43 -9.78 7.41 -1.89
N LEU A 44 -9.33 6.26 -2.40
CA LEU A 44 -10.19 5.14 -2.76
C LEU A 44 -10.87 4.52 -1.52
N ILE A 45 -10.09 4.22 -0.48
CA ILE A 45 -10.60 3.69 0.79
C ILE A 45 -11.65 4.60 1.41
N ASN A 46 -11.39 5.92 1.42
CA ASN A 46 -12.32 6.88 2.00
C ASN A 46 -13.66 6.98 1.25
N LYS A 47 -13.71 6.62 -0.04
CA LYS A 47 -14.94 6.53 -0.83
C LYS A 47 -15.76 5.27 -0.54
N CYS A 48 -15.15 4.19 -0.02
CA CYS A 48 -15.78 2.88 0.16
C CYS A 48 -15.44 2.23 1.51
N LYS A 49 -15.65 2.97 2.62
CA LYS A 49 -15.31 2.50 3.97
C LYS A 49 -16.03 1.23 4.44
N THR A 50 -17.23 0.97 3.93
CA THR A 50 -18.08 -0.15 4.38
C THR A 50 -17.81 -1.47 3.67
N GLU A 51 -17.37 -1.42 2.41
CA GLU A 51 -17.18 -2.61 1.57
C GLU A 51 -15.83 -2.56 0.84
N LEU A 52 -14.74 -2.49 1.61
CA LEU A 52 -13.37 -2.33 1.10
C LEU A 52 -12.96 -3.40 0.08
N ILE A 53 -13.55 -4.59 0.11
CA ILE A 53 -13.22 -5.64 -0.86
C ILE A 53 -13.69 -5.28 -2.28
N LEU A 54 -14.73 -4.45 -2.43
CA LEU A 54 -15.24 -4.04 -3.73
C LEU A 54 -14.26 -3.14 -4.49
N ILE A 55 -13.42 -2.39 -3.78
CA ILE A 55 -12.41 -1.51 -4.37
C ILE A 55 -11.06 -2.21 -4.57
N LYS A 56 -10.99 -3.55 -4.45
CA LYS A 56 -9.73 -4.31 -4.62
C LYS A 56 -9.11 -4.06 -5.99
N TYR A 57 -9.93 -4.13 -7.04
CA TYR A 57 -9.46 -3.90 -8.40
C TYR A 57 -9.10 -2.43 -8.63
N ASP A 58 -9.89 -1.48 -8.10
CA ASP A 58 -9.54 -0.05 -8.18
C ASP A 58 -8.19 0.27 -7.51
N ILE A 59 -7.89 -0.38 -6.37
CA ILE A 59 -6.59 -0.25 -5.69
C ILE A 59 -5.49 -0.88 -6.55
N SER A 60 -5.72 -2.07 -7.10
CA SER A 60 -4.75 -2.79 -7.95
C SER A 60 -4.38 -1.96 -9.18
N ASP A 61 -5.38 -1.46 -9.90
CA ASP A 61 -5.22 -0.60 -11.07
C ASP A 61 -4.48 0.70 -10.69
N CYS A 62 -4.85 1.31 -9.55
CA CYS A 62 -4.17 2.50 -9.04
C CYS A 62 -2.69 2.26 -8.72
N LEU A 63 -2.33 1.08 -8.19
CA LEU A 63 -0.93 0.72 -7.95
C LEU A 63 -0.19 0.59 -9.28
N PHE A 64 -0.79 -0.12 -10.25
CA PHE A 64 -0.22 -0.32 -11.58
C PHE A 64 0.02 1.01 -12.29
N ASP A 65 -1.01 1.86 -12.38
CA ASP A 65 -0.94 3.17 -13.06
C ASP A 65 0.15 4.06 -12.48
N ILE A 66 0.26 4.13 -11.14
CA ILE A 66 1.28 4.96 -10.49
C ILE A 66 2.68 4.41 -10.77
N LEU A 67 2.88 3.09 -10.75
CA LEU A 67 4.17 2.49 -11.05
C LEU A 67 4.56 2.70 -12.53
N ASP A 68 3.61 2.52 -13.45
CA ASP A 68 3.81 2.74 -14.89
C ASP A 68 4.19 4.19 -15.21
N ILE A 69 3.49 5.17 -14.63
CA ILE A 69 3.81 6.61 -14.76
C ILE A 69 5.24 6.91 -14.27
N ASN A 70 5.73 6.16 -13.28
CA ASN A 70 7.09 6.29 -12.74
C ASN A 70 8.11 5.38 -13.44
N ASN A 71 7.75 4.72 -14.54
CA ASN A 71 8.58 3.77 -15.29
C ASN A 71 9.10 2.60 -14.45
N ILE A 72 8.28 2.12 -13.51
CA ILE A 72 8.59 0.95 -12.67
C ILE A 72 7.80 -0.25 -13.20
N GLU A 73 8.51 -1.25 -13.70
CA GLU A 73 7.90 -2.47 -14.19
C GLU A 73 7.30 -3.29 -13.03
N THR A 74 6.06 -3.72 -13.20
CA THR A 74 5.36 -4.63 -12.30
C THR A 74 4.38 -5.48 -13.09
N ASP A 75 4.01 -6.63 -12.56
CA ASP A 75 2.91 -7.44 -13.08
C ASP A 75 1.60 -7.21 -12.30
N ASP A 76 0.48 -7.52 -12.95
CA ASP A 76 -0.86 -7.38 -12.36
C ASP A 76 -1.04 -8.22 -11.09
N TYR A 77 -0.39 -9.39 -11.00
CA TYR A 77 -0.50 -10.28 -9.85
C TYR A 77 0.14 -9.67 -8.59
N SER A 78 1.24 -8.94 -8.75
CA SER A 78 1.92 -8.20 -7.70
C SER A 78 1.03 -7.08 -7.17
N CYS A 79 0.40 -6.31 -8.07
CA CYS A 79 -0.56 -5.26 -7.71
C CYS A 79 -1.79 -5.85 -6.99
N ASP A 80 -2.35 -6.94 -7.50
CA ASP A 80 -3.50 -7.62 -6.91
C ASP A 80 -3.21 -8.15 -5.51
N SER A 81 -2.03 -8.75 -5.32
CA SER A 81 -1.59 -9.27 -4.04
C SER A 81 -1.38 -8.14 -3.03
N MET A 82 -0.77 -7.03 -3.46
CA MET A 82 -0.57 -5.87 -2.61
C MET A 82 -1.90 -5.20 -2.26
N ALA A 83 -2.84 -5.10 -3.20
CA ALA A 83 -4.19 -4.57 -2.95
C ALA A 83 -4.93 -5.36 -1.85
N LEU A 84 -4.83 -6.69 -1.85
CA LEU A 84 -5.39 -7.53 -0.80
C LEU A 84 -4.75 -7.24 0.57
N ILE A 85 -3.43 -7.11 0.62
CA ILE A 85 -2.70 -6.77 1.86
C ILE A 85 -3.17 -5.41 2.40
N LEU A 86 -3.31 -4.40 1.54
CA LEU A 86 -3.77 -3.07 1.94
C LEU A 86 -5.21 -3.10 2.45
N ILE A 87 -6.09 -3.85 1.80
CA ILE A 87 -7.48 -4.03 2.25
C ILE A 87 -7.53 -4.67 3.63
N ASP A 88 -6.76 -5.73 3.87
CA ASP A 88 -6.77 -6.42 5.16
C ASP A 88 -6.16 -5.56 6.27
N LEU A 89 -5.15 -4.75 5.97
CA LEU A 89 -4.64 -3.71 6.86
C LEU A 89 -5.69 -2.66 7.22
N CYS A 90 -6.48 -2.22 6.24
CA CYS A 90 -7.56 -1.26 6.46
C CYS A 90 -8.68 -1.84 7.35
N LYS A 91 -9.10 -3.07 7.07
CA LYS A 91 -10.10 -3.77 7.90
C LYS A 91 -9.62 -3.87 9.35
N GLU A 92 -8.40 -4.35 9.54
CA GLU A 92 -7.78 -4.46 10.86
C GLU A 92 -7.76 -3.11 11.60
N TYR A 93 -7.37 -2.04 10.90
CA TYR A 93 -7.33 -0.69 11.46
C TYR A 93 -8.71 -0.24 11.95
N TYR A 94 -9.77 -0.45 11.15
CA TYR A 94 -11.14 -0.09 11.53
C TYR A 94 -11.70 -0.95 12.66
N GLU A 95 -11.18 -2.16 12.85
CA GLU A 95 -11.47 -3.02 14.00
C GLU A 95 -10.67 -2.65 15.26
N GLY A 96 -9.76 -1.67 15.19
CA GLY A 96 -8.90 -1.27 16.30
C GLY A 96 -7.77 -2.26 16.62
N LYS A 97 -7.47 -3.18 15.70
CA LYS A 97 -6.49 -4.26 15.83
C LYS A 97 -5.12 -3.88 15.24
N LYS A 98 -4.11 -4.73 15.40
CA LYS A 98 -2.71 -4.46 14.97
C LYS A 98 -1.84 -5.69 14.70
N GLU A 99 -2.36 -6.89 14.84
CA GLU A 99 -1.66 -8.17 14.72
C GLU A 99 -1.07 -8.39 13.33
N PHE A 100 -1.85 -8.16 12.28
CA PHE A 100 -1.46 -8.23 10.88
C PHE A 100 -0.48 -7.12 10.51
N TYR A 101 -0.72 -5.88 10.93
CA TYR A 101 0.24 -4.78 10.75
C TYR A 101 1.60 -5.09 11.35
N HIS A 102 1.63 -5.63 12.56
CA HIS A 102 2.86 -6.08 13.22
C HIS A 102 3.54 -7.22 12.47
N LYS A 103 2.77 -8.20 11.97
CA LYS A 103 3.29 -9.29 11.15
C LYS A 103 3.98 -8.79 9.87
N ILE A 104 3.42 -7.79 9.19
CA ILE A 104 4.00 -7.20 7.97
C ILE A 104 5.24 -6.37 8.27
N THR A 105 5.21 -5.61 9.36
CA THR A 105 6.33 -4.72 9.73
C THR A 105 7.48 -5.44 10.43
N GLY A 106 7.29 -6.69 10.86
CA GLY A 106 8.28 -7.47 11.60
C GLY A 106 8.38 -7.09 13.08
N ASN A 107 7.40 -6.35 13.60
CA ASN A 107 7.31 -5.98 15.01
C ASN A 107 6.65 -7.10 15.80
N ASN A 108 7.42 -8.11 16.22
CA ASN A 108 6.90 -9.16 17.10
C ASN A 108 6.62 -8.58 18.50
N PHE A 109 5.37 -8.67 18.95
CA PHE A 109 4.97 -8.48 20.35
C PHE A 109 4.80 -9.83 21.04
#